data_AF-A0A533UFP0-F1
#
_entry.id   AF-A0A533UFP0-F1
#
_cell.length_a   1.000
_cell.length_b   1.000
_cell.length_c   1.000
_cell.angle_alpha   90.00
_cell.angle_beta   90.00
_cell.angle_gamma   90.00
#
_symmetry.space_group_name_H-M   'P 1'
#
loop_
_entity.id
_entity.type
_entity.pdbx_description
1 polymer ?
#
loop_
_entity_poly.entity_id
_entity_poly.type
_entity_poly.pdbx_seq_one_letter_code
_entity_poly.pdbx_strand_id
1 'polypeptide(L)' 'MSELAYTTAEHHPYWNLAYSSSQILKLVLEKWNDKLTKEELDEISWYADEIKNATRKLEEK' A
#
# COMPACT_ATOMS: atom_id res chain seq x y z
N MET A 1 6.79 15.88 -13.79
CA MET A 1 5.93 16.31 -12.66
C MET A 1 5.52 15.14 -11.76
N SER A 2 5.18 13.96 -12.30
CA SER A 2 4.78 12.80 -11.47
C SER A 2 5.87 12.28 -10.52
N GLU A 3 7.13 12.16 -10.96
CA GLU A 3 8.22 11.62 -10.11
C GLU A 3 8.61 12.52 -8.94
N LEU A 4 8.57 13.84 -9.11
CA LEU A 4 8.95 14.78 -8.04
C LEU A 4 7.90 14.83 -6.91
N ALA A 5 6.62 14.71 -7.29
CA ALA A 5 5.53 14.59 -6.34
C ALA A 5 5.58 13.24 -5.61
N TYR A 6 5.93 12.16 -6.32
CA TYR A 6 6.11 10.83 -5.72
C TYR A 6 7.25 10.80 -4.71
N THR A 7 8.42 11.32 -5.09
CA THR A 7 9.61 11.37 -4.21
C THR A 7 9.41 12.29 -3.02
N THR A 8 8.72 13.43 -3.18
CA THR A 8 8.39 14.31 -2.04
C THR A 8 7.35 13.67 -1.12
N ALA A 9 6.34 13.00 -1.70
CA ALA A 9 5.31 12.34 -0.93
C ALA A 9 5.86 11.10 -0.19
N GLU A 10 6.85 10.39 -0.74
CA GLU A 10 7.56 9.28 -0.07
C GLU A 10 8.17 9.64 1.29
N HIS A 11 8.55 10.90 1.48
CA HIS A 11 9.06 11.40 2.75
C HIS A 11 7.97 11.76 3.77
N HIS A 12 6.69 11.75 3.38
CA HIS A 12 5.58 12.06 4.28
C HIS A 12 5.31 10.88 5.25
N PRO A 13 5.11 11.13 6.57
CA PRO A 13 4.93 10.06 7.56
C PRO A 13 3.79 9.08 7.25
N TYR A 14 2.75 9.54 6.56
CA TYR A 14 1.58 8.73 6.19
C TYR A 14 1.66 8.14 4.77
N TRP A 15 2.77 8.31 4.05
CA TRP A 15 2.89 7.85 2.68
C TRP A 15 2.73 6.35 2.54
N ASN A 16 3.45 5.57 3.35
CA ASN A 16 3.40 4.12 3.26
C ASN A 16 1.98 3.58 3.52
N LEU A 17 1.22 4.24 4.42
CA LEU A 17 -0.20 3.95 4.65
C LEU A 17 -1.03 4.19 3.39
N ALA A 18 -0.90 5.37 2.80
CA ALA A 18 -1.67 5.76 1.62
C ALA A 18 -1.33 4.88 0.42
N TYR A 19 -0.04 4.66 0.14
CA TYR A 19 0.46 3.87 -0.97
C TYR A 19 0.03 2.41 -0.86
N SER A 20 0.34 1.75 0.25
CA SER A 20 0.00 0.33 0.44
C SER A 20 -1.50 0.09 0.39
N SER A 21 -2.31 0.99 0.97
CA SER A 21 -3.77 0.91 0.88
C SER A 21 -4.28 1.06 -0.56
N SER A 22 -3.68 1.97 -1.34
CA SER A 22 -4.08 2.19 -2.74
C SER A 22 -3.63 1.06 -3.66
N GLN A 23 -2.52 0.38 -3.38
CA GLN A 23 -2.15 -0.84 -4.13
C GLN A 23 -3.12 -2.00 -3.86
N ILE A 24 -3.53 -2.22 -2.61
CA ILE A 24 -4.57 -3.22 -2.28
C ILE A 24 -5.87 -2.89 -3.03
N LEU A 25 -6.33 -1.64 -2.97
CA LEU A 25 -7.54 -1.21 -3.69
C LEU A 25 -7.41 -1.43 -5.20
N LYS A 26 -6.24 -1.13 -5.78
CA LYS A 26 -5.98 -1.35 -7.20
C LYS A 26 -6.12 -2.84 -7.55
N LEU A 27 -5.44 -3.74 -6.84
CA LEU A 27 -5.51 -5.19 -7.09
C LEU A 27 -6.95 -5.71 -6.98
N VAL A 28 -7.68 -5.30 -5.94
CA VAL A 28 -9.09 -5.70 -5.74
C VAL A 28 -9.99 -5.19 -6.86
N LEU A 29 -9.81 -3.95 -7.31
CA LEU A 29 -10.61 -3.37 -8.39
C LEU A 29 -10.29 -3.99 -9.75
N GLU A 30 -9.02 -4.29 -10.02
CA GLU A 30 -8.60 -4.99 -11.24
C GLU A 30 -9.18 -6.40 -11.33
N LYS A 31 -9.33 -7.07 -10.18
CA LYS A 31 -9.91 -8.41 -10.05
C LYS A 31 -11.37 -8.45 -9.62
N TRP A 32 -12.09 -7.32 -9.66
CA TRP A 32 -13.44 -7.22 -9.10
C TRP A 32 -14.43 -8.28 -9.61
N ASN A 33 -14.31 -8.67 -10.88
CA ASN A 33 -15.16 -9.68 -11.52
C ASN A 33 -14.45 -11.04 -11.74
N ASP A 34 -13.27 -11.22 -11.15
CA ASP A 34 -12.45 -12.41 -11.27
C ASP A 34 -12.05 -12.93 -9.87
N LYS A 35 -11.29 -14.01 -9.80
CA LYS A 35 -10.70 -14.50 -8.56
C LYS A 35 -9.29 -13.95 -8.40
N LEU A 36 -8.98 -13.50 -7.19
CA LEU A 36 -7.60 -13.23 -6.80
C LEU A 36 -6.81 -14.53 -6.83
N THR A 37 -5.65 -14.52 -7.48
CA THR A 37 -4.71 -15.65 -7.44
C THR A 37 -4.03 -15.72 -6.08
N LYS A 38 -3.33 -16.82 -5.83
CA LYS A 38 -2.54 -16.95 -4.61
C LYS A 38 -1.47 -15.86 -4.53
N GLU A 39 -0.79 -15.59 -5.64
CA GLU A 39 0.25 -14.56 -5.72
C GLU A 39 -0.31 -13.17 -5.40
N GLU A 40 -1.50 -12.84 -5.90
CA GLU A 40 -2.17 -11.57 -5.61
C GLU A 40 -2.62 -11.48 -4.14
N LEU A 41 -3.04 -12.59 -3.54
CA LEU A 41 -3.35 -12.65 -2.11
C LEU A 41 -2.09 -12.50 -1.24
N ASP A 42 -0.99 -13.10 -1.65
CA ASP A 42 0.32 -12.97 -0.99
C ASP A 42 0.80 -11.50 -1.09
N GLU A 43 0.59 -10.84 -2.24
CA GLU A 43 0.90 -9.42 -2.44
C GLU A 43 0.02 -8.50 -1.57
N ILE A 44 -1.29 -8.74 -1.51
CA ILE A 44 -2.21 -8.02 -0.61
C ILE A 44 -1.77 -8.19 0.86
N SER A 45 -1.37 -9.40 1.25
CA SER A 45 -0.90 -9.68 2.61
C SER A 45 0.37 -8.90 2.93
N TRP A 46 1.30 -8.79 1.97
CA TRP A 46 2.51 -8.00 2.12
C TRP A 46 2.20 -6.50 2.32
N TYR A 47 1.32 -5.91 1.51
CA TYR A 47 0.91 -4.51 1.70
C TYR A 47 0.20 -4.28 3.04
N ALA A 48 -0.56 -5.26 3.54
CA ALA A 48 -1.20 -5.19 4.85
C ALA A 48 -0.16 -5.18 5.99
N ASP A 49 0.91 -5.96 5.86
CA ASP A 49 2.03 -5.91 6.81
C ASP A 49 2.76 -4.56 6.75
N GLU A 50 2.92 -3.97 5.57
CA GLU A 50 3.49 -2.63 5.43
C GLU A 50 2.63 -1.54 6.10
N ILE A 51 1.30 -1.63 5.96
CA ILE A 51 0.35 -0.78 6.69
C ILE A 51 0.56 -0.91 8.20
N LYS A 52 0.61 -2.14 8.72
CA LYS A 52 0.81 -2.41 10.15
C LYS A 52 2.17 -1.91 10.65
N ASN A 53 3.22 -2.08 9.85
CA ASN A 53 4.56 -1.57 10.17
C ASN A 53 4.59 -0.04 10.18
N ALA A 54 3.88 0.61 9.25
CA ALA A 54 3.76 2.05 9.18
C ALA A 54 3.00 2.62 10.39
N THR A 55 1.90 1.99 10.83
CA THR A 55 1.18 2.43 12.03
C THR A 55 2.05 2.32 13.28
N ARG A 56 2.78 1.21 13.46
CA ARG A 56 3.69 1.03 14.60
C ARG A 56 4.76 2.12 14.66
N LYS A 57 5.37 2.48 13.52
CA LYS A 57 6.38 3.55 13.45
C LYS A 57 5.82 4.93 13.83
N LEU A 58 4.51 5.15 13.68
CA LEU A 58 3.84 6.39 14.07
C LEU A 58 3.52 6.41 15.56
N GLU A 59 3.24 5.25 16.17
CA GLU A 59 3.04 5.11 17.62
C GLU A 59 4.34 5.24 18.42
N GLU A 60 5.48 4.86 17.83
CA GLU A 60 6.83 4.99 18.43
C GLU A 60 7.39 6.43 18.37
N LYS A 61 6.60 7.39 17.88
CA LYS A 61 6.97 8.80 17.68
C LYS A 61 6.37 9.70 18.77
#